data_AF-A0A0G0H5J3-F1
#
_entry.id   AF-A0A0G0H5J3-F1
#
_cell.length_a   1.000
_cell.length_b   1.000
_cell.length_c   1.000
_cell.angle_alpha   90.00
_cell.angle_beta   90.00
_cell.angle_gamma   90.00
#
_symmetry.space_group_name_H-M   'P 1'
#
loop_
_entity.id
_entity.type
_entity.pdbx_description
1 polymer ?
#
loop_
_entity_poly.entity_id
_entity_poly.type
_entity_poly.pdbx_seq_one_letter_code
_entity_poly.pdbx_strand_id
1 'polypeptide(L)'
;MDSLTIIFILNGVFFISFFFLKNIYISLALSLLTLFALLFISKQKKIPSVNDSFRLSIPTLNNSQYVMTIVCLIIFLVLEKFIGFNGALFATFFIFAYLNKLESRTSFFIALILLVITALFSIGGRTRIAEDVAIMVYYFLVIGVVWQIIEIRQDKSDDTEAIKQELDISRPKFSFNFFTKKNIVIIGVIFSIFLVMILFNSFYKKSRLVKKSAAPIITQTPKILKNIPLSILNATDIRGYAASNAATLRTSGWEKEFDISIGNYDGTASANILRYTKNLTEKIKALEKDLKIQVTPIILKQSSREAEMILILGN
;
A
#
# COMPACT_ATOMS: atom_id res chain seq x y z
N MET A 1 -13.94 33.25 8.78
CA MET A 1 -14.23 31.93 9.39
C MET A 1 -13.20 31.71 10.45
N ASP A 2 -13.64 31.46 11.67
CA ASP A 2 -12.72 31.25 12.77
C ASP A 2 -12.02 29.91 12.59
N SER A 3 -10.75 29.87 12.98
CA SER A 3 -9.87 28.71 12.84
C SER A 3 -10.44 27.45 13.49
N LEU A 4 -11.24 27.61 14.54
CA LEU A 4 -11.96 26.53 15.21
C LEU A 4 -13.08 25.94 14.33
N THR A 5 -13.79 26.79 13.57
CA THR A 5 -14.81 26.38 12.61
C THR A 5 -14.20 25.59 11.45
N ILE A 6 -13.00 25.98 11.01
CA ILE A 6 -12.26 25.27 9.96
C ILE A 6 -11.81 23.89 10.43
N ILE A 7 -11.31 23.76 11.67
CA ILE A 7 -10.95 22.45 12.26
C ILE A 7 -12.18 21.56 12.40
N PHE A 8 -13.33 22.11 12.84
CA PHE A 8 -14.57 21.36 12.92
C PHE A 8 -15.10 20.92 11.56
N ILE A 9 -14.95 21.75 10.52
CA ILE A 9 -15.35 21.38 9.16
C ILE A 9 -14.41 20.35 8.57
N LEU A 10 -13.09 20.46 8.76
CA LEU A 10 -12.12 19.44 8.34
C LEU A 10 -12.36 18.12 9.07
N ASN A 11 -12.63 18.15 10.37
CA ASN A 11 -12.99 16.96 11.15
C ASN A 11 -14.37 16.40 10.76
N GLY A 12 -15.33 17.24 10.42
CA GLY A 12 -16.65 16.84 9.95
C GLY A 12 -16.61 16.18 8.56
N VAL A 13 -15.88 16.79 7.62
CA VAL A 13 -15.58 16.21 6.30
C VAL A 13 -14.79 14.90 6.45
N PHE A 14 -13.87 14.82 7.42
CA PHE A 14 -13.14 13.61 7.79
C PHE A 14 -14.09 12.50 8.31
N PHE A 15 -14.99 12.83 9.23
CA PHE A 15 -15.93 11.87 9.83
C PHE A 15 -16.95 11.36 8.81
N ILE A 16 -17.44 12.26 7.94
CA ILE A 16 -18.33 11.91 6.83
C ILE A 16 -17.59 11.05 5.79
N SER A 17 -16.34 11.39 5.45
CA SER A 17 -15.52 10.58 4.54
C SER A 17 -15.25 9.18 5.10
N PHE A 18 -15.03 9.06 6.42
CA PHE A 18 -14.85 7.77 7.09
C PHE A 18 -16.11 6.89 7.01
N PHE A 19 -17.30 7.48 7.09
CA PHE A 19 -18.57 6.74 7.02
C PHE A 19 -19.00 6.36 5.60
N PHE A 20 -18.72 7.19 4.60
CA PHE A 20 -19.20 6.98 3.23
C PHE A 20 -18.20 6.24 2.32
N LEU A 21 -16.91 6.21 2.64
CA LEU A 21 -15.92 5.48 1.85
C LEU A 21 -15.77 4.06 2.37
N LYS A 22 -16.35 3.08 1.64
CA LYS A 22 -16.14 1.62 1.84
C LYS A 22 -14.66 1.20 1.87
N ASN A 23 -13.76 2.08 1.43
CA ASN A 23 -12.35 1.80 1.26
C ASN A 23 -11.55 2.46 2.40
N ILE A 24 -11.27 1.67 3.43
CA ILE A 24 -10.60 2.10 4.66
C ILE A 24 -9.26 2.82 4.40
N TYR A 25 -8.60 2.50 3.29
CA TYR A 25 -7.35 3.14 2.86
C TYR A 25 -7.51 4.61 2.47
N ILE A 26 -8.63 4.99 1.86
CA ILE A 26 -8.90 6.39 1.47
C ILE A 26 -9.17 7.21 2.74
N SER A 27 -9.93 6.63 3.67
CA SER A 27 -10.20 7.24 4.97
C SER A 27 -8.93 7.41 5.82
N LEU A 28 -8.07 6.40 5.85
CA LEU A 28 -6.78 6.46 6.54
C LEU A 28 -5.81 7.47 5.89
N ALA A 29 -5.78 7.55 4.57
CA ALA A 29 -4.93 8.51 3.87
C ALA A 29 -5.42 9.96 4.04
N LEU A 30 -6.74 10.17 4.04
CA LEU A 30 -7.35 11.44 4.41
C LEU A 30 -7.02 11.79 5.87
N SER A 31 -7.13 10.82 6.80
CA SER A 31 -6.76 11.05 8.21
C SER A 31 -5.29 11.43 8.36
N LEU A 32 -4.40 10.77 7.61
CA LEU A 32 -2.97 11.07 7.60
C LEU A 32 -2.70 12.46 7.02
N LEU A 33 -3.42 12.85 5.95
CA LEU A 33 -3.31 14.17 5.34
C LEU A 33 -3.81 15.27 6.29
N THR A 34 -4.93 15.05 6.96
CA THR A 34 -5.51 15.98 7.95
C THR A 34 -4.60 16.10 9.17
N LEU A 35 -4.07 14.97 9.65
CA LEU A 35 -3.11 14.93 10.75
C LEU A 35 -1.80 15.62 10.35
N PHE A 36 -1.33 15.41 9.12
CA PHE A 36 -0.15 16.08 8.58
C PHE A 36 -0.35 17.60 8.48
N ALA A 37 -1.52 18.06 8.02
CA ALA A 37 -1.89 19.47 8.04
C ALA A 37 -1.92 20.04 9.47
N LEU A 38 -2.50 19.30 10.43
CA LEU A 38 -2.52 19.67 11.86
C LEU A 38 -1.13 19.73 12.50
N LEU A 39 -0.27 18.75 12.21
CA LEU A 39 1.12 18.72 12.70
C LEU A 39 1.95 19.82 12.05
N PHE A 40 1.75 20.11 10.76
CA PHE A 40 2.40 21.21 10.07
C PHE A 40 2.01 22.58 10.68
N ILE A 41 0.73 22.78 10.96
CA ILE A 41 0.22 23.96 11.67
C ILE A 41 0.85 24.05 13.08
N SER A 42 1.01 22.91 13.76
CA SER A 42 1.57 22.86 15.12
C SER A 42 3.08 23.12 15.16
N LYS A 43 3.84 22.65 14.16
CA LYS A 43 5.31 22.80 14.10
C LYS A 43 5.78 24.22 13.76
N GLN A 44 4.90 25.07 13.21
CA GLN A 44 5.21 26.49 13.00
C GLN A 44 5.26 27.29 14.33
N LYS A 45 4.86 26.70 15.46
CA LYS A 45 5.23 27.26 16.77
C LYS A 45 6.73 27.06 17.00
N LYS A 46 7.51 28.10 16.74
CA LYS A 46 8.74 28.37 17.50
C LYS A 46 8.35 28.24 18.98
N ILE A 47 8.91 27.25 19.68
CA ILE A 47 8.53 26.86 21.05
C ILE A 47 8.37 28.13 21.89
N PRO A 48 7.14 28.56 22.23
CA PRO A 48 6.98 29.71 23.10
C PRO A 48 7.55 29.33 24.46
N SER A 49 8.29 30.26 25.07
CA SER A 49 8.85 30.05 26.41
C SER A 49 7.73 29.67 27.37
N VAL A 50 8.07 28.79 28.31
CA VAL A 50 7.15 28.04 29.20
C VAL A 50 6.18 28.91 30.02
N ASN A 51 6.35 30.23 30.02
CA ASN A 51 5.54 31.15 30.83
C ASN A 51 4.28 31.71 30.15
N ASP A 52 4.13 31.60 28.83
CA ASP A 52 2.90 32.04 28.14
C ASP A 52 1.88 30.91 28.06
N SER A 53 1.21 30.71 29.19
CA SER A 53 0.15 29.73 29.40
C SER A 53 -0.99 29.84 28.38
N PHE A 54 -1.13 28.78 27.58
CA PHE A 54 -2.38 28.21 27.05
C PHE A 54 -3.39 29.09 26.28
N ARG A 55 -3.00 30.25 25.73
CA ARG A 55 -3.74 30.80 24.58
C ARG A 55 -3.25 30.12 23.31
N LEU A 56 -3.98 29.07 22.90
CA LEU A 56 -3.89 28.45 21.57
C LEU A 56 -4.41 29.47 20.53
N SER A 57 -3.65 30.53 20.29
CA SER A 57 -3.80 31.37 19.11
C SER A 57 -3.48 30.49 17.90
N ILE A 58 -4.53 29.96 17.28
CA ILE A 58 -4.39 29.19 16.05
C ILE A 58 -3.85 30.18 15.00
N PRO A 59 -2.66 29.94 14.44
CA PRO A 59 -2.07 30.85 13.49
C PRO A 59 -3.03 30.99 12.30
N THR A 60 -3.34 32.24 11.94
CA THR A 60 -4.02 32.54 10.69
C THR A 60 -3.09 32.12 9.57
N LEU A 61 -3.43 31.05 8.87
CA LEU A 61 -2.75 30.61 7.66
C LEU A 61 -2.64 31.79 6.69
N ASN A 62 -1.43 32.06 6.20
CA ASN A 62 -1.23 33.12 5.20
C ASN A 62 -1.93 32.71 3.89
N ASN A 63 -2.50 33.69 3.17
CA ASN A 63 -3.15 33.45 1.86
C ASN A 63 -2.28 32.64 0.90
N SER A 64 -0.95 32.81 0.95
CA SER A 64 0.02 32.02 0.18
C SER A 64 -0.06 30.51 0.48
N GLN A 65 -0.16 30.11 1.75
CA GLN A 65 -0.22 28.70 2.16
C GLN A 65 -1.54 28.04 1.73
N TYR A 66 -2.63 28.80 1.72
CA TYR A 66 -3.92 28.32 1.19
C TYR A 66 -3.85 28.06 -0.31
N VAL A 67 -3.37 29.03 -1.10
CA VAL A 67 -3.22 28.87 -2.55
C VAL A 67 -2.34 27.66 -2.86
N MET A 68 -1.24 27.51 -2.13
CA MET A 68 -0.32 26.40 -2.29
C MET A 68 -0.94 25.03 -1.98
N THR A 69 -1.77 24.95 -0.93
CA THR A 69 -2.49 23.73 -0.57
C THR A 69 -3.50 23.34 -1.66
N ILE A 70 -4.22 24.33 -2.20
CA ILE A 70 -5.16 24.13 -3.32
C ILE A 70 -4.42 23.63 -4.57
N VAL A 71 -3.27 24.23 -4.90
CA VAL A 71 -2.44 23.78 -6.03
C VAL A 71 -1.99 22.32 -5.84
N CYS A 72 -1.53 21.95 -4.65
CA CYS A 72 -1.15 20.57 -4.35
C CYS A 72 -2.34 19.60 -4.48
N LEU A 73 -3.53 20.01 -4.05
CA LEU A 73 -4.75 19.20 -4.19
C LEU A 73 -5.10 18.96 -5.68
N ILE A 74 -4.99 20.00 -6.52
CA ILE A 74 -5.24 19.87 -7.96
C ILE A 74 -4.20 18.93 -8.59
N ILE A 75 -2.92 19.07 -8.24
CA ILE A 75 -1.85 18.18 -8.71
C ILE A 75 -2.15 16.73 -8.30
N PHE A 76 -2.56 16.50 -7.06
CA PHE A 76 -2.93 15.18 -6.57
C PHE A 76 -4.04 14.55 -7.40
N LEU A 77 -5.15 15.27 -7.63
CA LEU A 77 -6.30 14.78 -8.40
C LEU A 77 -5.92 14.46 -9.85
N VAL A 78 -5.03 15.24 -10.46
CA VAL A 78 -4.50 14.96 -11.80
C VAL A 78 -3.64 13.71 -11.78
N LEU A 79 -2.69 13.60 -10.84
CA LEU A 79 -1.77 12.46 -10.76
C LEU A 79 -2.46 11.15 -10.40
N GLU A 80 -3.52 11.18 -9.58
CA GLU A 80 -4.28 9.99 -9.17
C GLU A 80 -4.72 9.15 -10.37
N LYS A 81 -5.15 9.80 -11.45
CA LYS A 81 -5.60 9.12 -12.67
C LYS A 81 -4.49 8.37 -13.40
N PHE A 82 -3.24 8.81 -13.28
CA PHE A 82 -2.11 8.25 -14.06
C PHE A 82 -1.35 7.18 -13.28
N ILE A 83 -0.99 7.48 -12.04
CA ILE A 83 -0.08 6.63 -11.24
C ILE A 83 -0.79 5.88 -10.11
N GLY A 84 -2.10 6.10 -9.95
CA GLY A 84 -2.91 5.54 -8.89
C GLY A 84 -2.77 6.32 -7.57
N PHE A 85 -3.66 6.02 -6.64
CA PHE A 85 -3.80 6.74 -5.37
C PHE A 85 -2.49 6.84 -4.57
N ASN A 86 -1.82 5.71 -4.30
CA ASN A 86 -0.58 5.69 -3.52
C ASN A 86 0.51 6.54 -4.20
N GLY A 87 0.73 6.34 -5.50
CA GLY A 87 1.73 7.11 -6.25
C GLY A 87 1.45 8.61 -6.21
N ALA A 88 0.19 9.00 -6.41
CA ALA A 88 -0.23 10.41 -6.40
C ALA A 88 -0.04 11.05 -5.03
N LEU A 89 -0.33 10.34 -3.95
CA LEU A 89 -0.13 10.80 -2.58
C LEU A 89 1.35 11.10 -2.32
N PHE A 90 2.24 10.17 -2.67
CA PHE A 90 3.68 10.33 -2.48
C PHE A 90 4.29 11.43 -3.36
N ALA A 91 3.86 11.52 -4.62
CA ALA A 91 4.29 12.57 -5.53
C ALA A 91 3.88 13.96 -5.04
N THR A 92 2.62 14.10 -4.59
CA THR A 92 2.11 15.37 -4.07
C THR A 92 2.80 15.74 -2.77
N PHE A 93 3.02 14.77 -1.87
CA PHE A 93 3.79 14.99 -0.65
C PHE A 93 5.21 15.49 -0.96
N PHE A 94 5.89 14.89 -1.94
CA PHE A 94 7.23 15.31 -2.35
C PHE A 94 7.24 16.74 -2.90
N ILE A 95 6.28 17.09 -3.77
CA ILE A 95 6.13 18.46 -4.30
C ILE A 95 5.83 19.45 -3.17
N PHE A 96 4.93 19.09 -2.26
CA PHE A 96 4.59 19.90 -1.11
C PHE A 96 5.80 20.13 -0.19
N ALA A 97 6.57 19.08 0.08
CA ALA A 97 7.81 19.16 0.86
C ALA A 97 8.84 20.05 0.18
N TYR A 98 8.97 19.95 -1.15
CA TYR A 98 9.87 20.77 -1.93
C TYR A 98 9.55 22.25 -1.86
N LEU A 99 8.29 22.58 -2.13
CA LEU A 99 7.87 23.98 -2.19
C LEU A 99 7.84 24.63 -0.79
N ASN A 100 7.58 23.88 0.28
CA ASN A 100 7.60 24.40 1.66
C ASN A 100 8.98 24.34 2.33
N LYS A 101 10.02 23.87 1.63
CA LYS A 101 11.36 23.62 2.21
C LYS A 101 11.28 22.80 3.50
N LEU A 102 10.48 21.72 3.49
CA LEU A 102 10.41 20.84 4.64
C LEU A 102 11.77 20.17 4.88
N GLU A 103 12.16 20.02 6.15
CA GLU A 103 13.33 19.22 6.50
C GLU A 103 13.08 17.74 6.15
N SER A 104 14.10 17.09 5.59
CA SER A 104 14.16 15.63 5.32
C SER A 104 13.73 14.78 6.51
N ARG A 105 14.08 15.24 7.72
CA ARG A 105 13.72 14.66 9.02
C ARG A 105 12.22 14.38 9.17
N THR A 106 11.38 15.20 8.54
CA THR A 106 9.92 15.07 8.62
C THR A 106 9.45 13.78 7.93
N SER A 107 10.01 13.45 6.77
CA SER A 107 9.68 12.22 6.03
C SER A 107 10.09 10.97 6.82
N PHE A 108 11.28 10.98 7.42
CA PHE A 108 11.75 9.88 8.28
C PHE A 108 10.89 9.71 9.52
N PHE A 109 10.46 10.80 10.14
CA PHE A 109 9.57 10.76 11.30
C PHE A 109 8.20 10.14 10.97
N ILE A 110 7.61 10.50 9.83
CA ILE A 110 6.35 9.88 9.36
C ILE A 110 6.56 8.39 9.08
N ALA A 111 7.65 8.02 8.41
CA ALA A 111 7.99 6.63 8.14
C ALA A 111 8.11 5.81 9.43
N LEU A 112 8.75 6.38 10.46
CA LEU A 112 8.89 5.74 11.77
C LEU A 112 7.52 5.49 12.43
N ILE A 113 6.63 6.49 12.43
CA ILE A 113 5.27 6.34 12.98
C ILE A 113 4.51 5.24 12.24
N LEU A 114 4.55 5.25 10.90
CA LEU A 114 3.90 4.23 10.09
C LEU A 114 4.50 2.83 10.32
N LEU A 115 5.80 2.73 10.61
CA LEU A 115 6.45 1.47 10.96
C LEU A 115 5.91 0.92 12.29
N VAL A 116 5.74 1.78 13.31
CA VAL A 116 5.11 1.37 14.58
C VAL A 116 3.68 0.91 14.36
N ILE A 117 2.90 1.65 13.57
CA ILE A 117 1.53 1.27 13.20
C ILE A 117 1.50 -0.08 12.46
N THR A 118 2.45 -0.31 11.56
CA THR A 118 2.60 -1.58 10.83
C THR A 118 2.81 -2.73 11.80
N ALA A 119 3.72 -2.57 12.77
CA ALA A 119 3.98 -3.59 13.80
C ALA A 119 2.72 -3.88 14.64
N LEU A 120 1.98 -2.84 15.04
CA LEU A 120 0.72 -3.00 15.78
C LEU A 120 -0.32 -3.78 14.97
N PHE A 121 -0.49 -3.49 13.67
CA PHE A 121 -1.41 -4.24 12.81
C PHE A 121 -0.97 -5.69 12.59
N SER A 122 0.34 -5.94 12.53
CA SER A 122 0.88 -7.30 12.41
C SER A 122 0.56 -8.14 13.64
N ILE A 123 0.68 -7.56 14.85
CA ILE A 123 0.32 -8.24 16.11
C ILE A 123 -1.18 -8.53 16.16
N GLY A 124 -2.02 -7.60 15.66
CA GLY A 124 -3.47 -7.77 15.62
C GLY A 124 -4.00 -8.76 14.56
N GLY A 125 -3.13 -9.53 13.90
CA GLY A 125 -3.52 -10.51 12.87
C GLY A 125 -4.06 -9.89 11.57
N ARG A 126 -3.92 -8.57 11.39
CA ARG A 126 -4.39 -7.84 10.19
C ARG A 126 -3.28 -7.75 9.14
N THR A 127 -2.75 -8.91 8.72
CA THR A 127 -1.56 -9.02 7.84
C THR A 127 -1.64 -8.18 6.58
N ARG A 128 -2.80 -8.17 5.90
CA ARG A 128 -2.99 -7.38 4.68
C ARG A 128 -2.84 -5.88 4.88
N ILE A 129 -3.41 -5.35 5.97
CA ILE A 129 -3.33 -3.91 6.25
C ILE A 129 -1.89 -3.57 6.63
N ALA A 130 -1.23 -4.42 7.40
CA ALA A 130 0.18 -4.26 7.75
C ALA A 130 1.08 -4.24 6.49
N GLU A 131 0.85 -5.13 5.52
CA GLU A 131 1.59 -5.15 4.25
C GLU A 131 1.41 -3.84 3.46
N ASP A 132 0.18 -3.35 3.35
CA ASP A 132 -0.09 -2.11 2.62
C ASP A 132 0.54 -0.88 3.30
N VAL A 133 0.53 -0.82 4.64
CA VAL A 133 1.18 0.26 5.40
C VAL A 133 2.72 0.14 5.31
N ALA A 134 3.28 -1.07 5.31
CA ALA A 134 4.71 -1.29 5.12
C ALA A 134 5.20 -0.76 3.77
N ILE A 135 4.39 -0.92 2.71
CA ILE A 135 4.66 -0.32 1.41
C ILE A 135 4.69 1.22 1.51
N MET A 136 3.80 1.84 2.30
CA MET A 136 3.82 3.29 2.51
C MET A 136 5.08 3.75 3.26
N VAL A 137 5.51 3.01 4.28
CA VAL A 137 6.78 3.26 5.00
C VAL A 137 7.94 3.30 4.01
N TYR A 138 8.03 2.30 3.13
CA TYR A 138 9.08 2.22 2.13
C TYR A 138 9.13 3.49 1.25
N TYR A 139 7.97 3.97 0.77
CA TYR A 139 7.93 5.19 -0.04
C TYR A 139 8.39 6.44 0.73
N PHE A 140 7.97 6.62 1.99
CA PHE A 140 8.44 7.76 2.80
C PHE A 140 9.94 7.71 3.10
N LEU A 141 10.51 6.51 3.29
CA LEU A 141 11.95 6.35 3.44
C LEU A 141 12.70 6.74 2.16
N VAL A 142 12.24 6.27 1.00
CA VAL A 142 12.85 6.64 -0.30
C VAL A 142 12.78 8.14 -0.53
N ILE A 143 11.62 8.76 -0.29
CA ILE A 143 11.44 10.22 -0.36
C ILE A 143 12.40 10.93 0.58
N GLY A 144 12.49 10.49 1.85
CA GLY A 144 13.39 11.06 2.85
C GLY A 144 14.85 11.03 2.42
N VAL A 145 15.31 9.90 1.86
CA VAL A 145 16.68 9.73 1.35
C VAL A 145 16.94 10.64 0.15
N VAL A 146 16.04 10.65 -0.85
CA VAL A 146 16.17 11.52 -2.03
C VAL A 146 16.20 12.99 -1.60
N TRP A 147 15.37 13.37 -0.64
CA TRP A 147 15.32 14.72 -0.10
C TRP A 147 16.60 15.11 0.64
N GLN A 148 17.12 14.23 1.49
CA GLN A 148 18.39 14.43 2.19
C GLN A 148 19.55 14.64 1.22
N ILE A 149 19.58 13.92 0.10
CA ILE A 149 20.59 14.10 -0.95
C ILE A 149 20.48 15.49 -1.60
N ILE A 150 19.25 15.97 -1.83
CA ILE A 150 19.00 17.32 -2.38
C ILE A 150 19.48 18.39 -1.39
N GLU A 151 19.15 18.24 -0.10
CA GLU A 151 19.54 19.14 0.99
C GLU A 151 21.07 19.28 1.09
N ILE A 152 21.81 18.16 1.15
CA ILE A 152 23.29 18.16 1.21
C ILE A 152 23.91 18.85 -0.02
N ARG A 153 23.27 18.77 -1.19
CA ARG A 153 23.75 19.43 -2.41
C ARG A 153 23.48 20.93 -2.42
N GLN A 154 22.40 21.38 -1.79
CA GLN A 154 22.07 22.79 -1.66
C GLN A 154 23.03 23.48 -0.69
N ASP A 155 23.32 22.88 0.46
CA ASP A 155 24.23 23.46 1.47
C ASP A 155 25.63 23.74 0.89
N LYS A 156 26.21 22.79 0.14
CA LYS A 156 27.51 22.99 -0.54
C LYS A 156 27.51 24.13 -1.56
N SER A 157 26.35 24.37 -2.16
CA SER A 157 26.15 25.40 -3.17
C SER A 157 26.21 26.79 -2.54
N ASP A 158 25.63 26.92 -1.35
CA ASP A 158 25.48 28.17 -0.64
C ASP A 158 26.80 28.58 0.03
N ASP A 159 27.58 27.62 0.55
CA ASP A 159 28.94 27.88 1.05
C ASP A 159 29.87 28.40 -0.06
N THR A 160 29.75 27.83 -1.27
CA THR A 160 30.54 28.27 -2.42
C THR A 160 30.13 29.67 -2.90
N GLU A 161 28.85 30.02 -2.79
CA GLU A 161 28.34 31.35 -3.11
C GLU A 161 28.70 32.38 -2.04
N ALA A 162 28.69 32.01 -0.76
CA ALA A 162 29.14 32.87 0.34
C ALA A 162 30.62 33.25 0.18
N ILE A 163 31.49 32.27 -0.14
CA ILE A 163 32.91 32.52 -0.43
C ILE A 163 33.07 33.45 -1.65
N LYS A 164 32.25 33.27 -2.69
CA LYS A 164 32.27 34.16 -3.86
C LYS A 164 31.75 35.56 -3.56
N GLN A 165 30.71 35.70 -2.73
CA GLN A 165 30.18 37.01 -2.33
C GLN A 165 31.16 37.77 -1.45
N GLU A 166 31.92 37.10 -0.60
CA GLU A 166 33.00 37.71 0.19
C GLU A 166 34.17 38.16 -0.71
N LEU A 167 34.39 37.47 -1.83
CA LEU A 167 35.36 37.86 -2.88
C LEU A 167 34.85 38.94 -3.86
N ASP A 168 33.53 39.16 -3.96
CA ASP A 168 32.89 40.00 -4.98
C ASP A 168 32.10 41.18 -4.39
N ILE A 169 32.52 41.65 -3.21
CA ILE A 169 31.98 42.86 -2.54
C ILE A 169 32.29 44.10 -3.41
N SER A 170 31.51 44.31 -4.47
CA SER A 170 31.48 45.58 -5.21
C SER A 170 30.28 45.79 -6.13
N ARG A 171 29.30 44.88 -6.26
CA ARG A 171 28.08 45.19 -7.04
C ARG A 171 26.80 44.55 -6.49
N PRO A 172 25.75 45.35 -6.20
CA PRO A 172 24.44 44.81 -5.90
C PRO A 172 23.74 44.40 -7.20
N LYS A 173 23.29 43.15 -7.28
CA LYS A 173 22.32 42.71 -8.28
C LYS A 173 21.17 41.99 -7.59
N PHE A 174 20.05 42.68 -7.49
CA PHE A 174 18.76 42.06 -7.19
C PHE A 174 18.22 41.45 -8.49
N SER A 175 18.15 40.12 -8.58
CA SER A 175 17.34 39.46 -9.60
C SER A 175 16.58 38.28 -8.99
N PHE A 176 15.25 38.39 -8.96
CA PHE A 176 14.35 37.27 -8.70
C PHE A 176 14.27 36.41 -9.97
N ASN A 177 15.30 35.60 -10.23
CA ASN A 177 15.26 34.57 -11.26
C ASN A 177 14.87 33.23 -10.63
N PHE A 178 13.57 32.95 -10.59
CA PHE A 178 13.04 31.64 -10.16
C PHE A 178 13.54 30.49 -11.07
N PHE A 179 13.99 30.82 -12.29
CA PHE A 179 14.62 29.92 -13.26
C PHE A 179 16.14 30.14 -13.33
N THR A 180 16.86 29.97 -12.23
CA THR A 180 18.32 29.78 -12.34
C THR A 180 18.61 28.43 -12.99
N LYS A 181 19.67 28.34 -13.81
CA LYS A 181 20.13 27.07 -14.43
C LYS A 181 20.22 25.91 -13.41
N LYS A 182 20.50 26.22 -12.13
CA LYS A 182 20.50 25.25 -11.01
C LYS A 182 19.14 24.56 -10.83
N ASN A 183 18.02 25.29 -10.88
CA ASN A 183 16.68 24.72 -10.70
C ASN A 183 16.28 23.79 -11.85
N ILE A 184 16.72 24.06 -13.07
CA ILE A 184 16.49 23.20 -14.24
C ILE A 184 17.17 21.84 -14.06
N VAL A 185 18.39 21.81 -13.53
CA VAL A 185 19.12 20.55 -13.26
C VAL A 185 18.41 19.74 -12.17
N ILE A 186 17.96 20.39 -11.10
CA ILE A 186 17.23 19.72 -10.00
C ILE A 186 15.90 19.15 -10.50
N ILE A 187 15.13 19.92 -11.29
CA ILE A 187 13.89 19.45 -11.92
C ILE A 187 14.15 18.26 -12.84
N GLY A 188 15.24 18.29 -13.62
CA GLY A 188 15.65 17.18 -14.49
C GLY A 188 15.96 15.90 -13.71
N VAL A 189 16.65 16.00 -12.57
CA VAL A 189 16.94 14.86 -11.70
C VAL A 189 15.66 14.30 -11.10
N ILE A 190 14.79 15.15 -10.55
CA ILE A 190 13.48 14.74 -10.00
C ILE A 190 12.63 14.06 -11.07
N PHE A 191 12.58 14.62 -12.28
CA PHE A 191 11.86 14.04 -13.41
C PHE A 191 12.43 12.67 -13.81
N SER A 192 13.76 12.50 -13.78
CA SER A 192 14.38 11.20 -14.08
C SER A 192 14.03 10.13 -13.04
N ILE A 193 14.03 10.48 -11.75
CA ILE A 193 13.63 9.56 -10.66
C ILE A 193 12.15 9.21 -10.80
N PHE A 194 11.31 10.19 -11.13
CA PHE A 194 9.89 9.99 -11.35
C PHE A 194 9.62 9.07 -12.55
N LEU A 195 10.36 9.25 -13.65
CA LEU A 195 10.30 8.38 -14.81
C LEU A 195 10.70 6.93 -14.46
N VAL A 196 11.76 6.76 -13.67
CA VAL A 196 12.19 5.44 -13.19
C VAL A 196 11.10 4.80 -12.33
N MET A 197 10.45 5.55 -11.43
CA MET A 197 9.34 5.02 -10.63
C MET A 197 8.13 4.63 -11.48
N ILE A 198 7.77 5.41 -12.51
CA ILE A 198 6.69 5.08 -13.45
C ILE A 198 7.03 3.77 -14.19
N LEU A 199 8.26 3.65 -14.68
CA LEU A 199 8.73 2.45 -15.37
C LEU A 199 8.73 1.23 -14.44
N PHE A 200 9.16 1.40 -13.18
CA PHE A 200 9.14 0.34 -12.17
C PHE A 200 7.71 -0.11 -11.86
N ASN A 201 6.76 0.83 -11.71
CA ASN A 201 5.36 0.52 -11.45
C ASN A 201 4.72 -0.22 -12.64
N SER A 202 5.04 0.19 -13.87
CA SER A 202 4.60 -0.50 -15.10
C SER A 202 5.14 -1.94 -15.16
N PHE A 203 6.43 -2.13 -14.84
CA PHE A 203 7.04 -3.46 -14.73
C PHE A 203 6.40 -4.31 -13.64
N TYR A 204 6.12 -3.73 -12.47
CA TYR A 204 5.51 -4.43 -11.35
C TYR A 204 4.06 -4.88 -11.64
N LYS A 205 3.30 -4.06 -12.38
CA LYS A 205 1.97 -4.42 -12.84
C LYS A 205 2.01 -5.57 -13.86
N LYS A 206 3.02 -5.57 -14.76
CA LYS A 206 3.21 -6.62 -15.77
C LYS A 206 3.64 -7.96 -15.15
N SER A 207 4.52 -7.95 -14.16
CA SER A 207 4.98 -9.19 -13.50
C SER A 207 3.87 -9.89 -12.71
N ARG A 208 2.89 -9.16 -12.16
CA ARG A 208 1.69 -9.75 -11.56
C ARG A 208 0.78 -10.45 -12.58
N LEU A 209 0.76 -9.99 -13.83
CA LEU A 209 -0.05 -10.61 -14.88
C LEU A 209 0.61 -11.88 -15.42
N VAL A 210 1.95 -11.95 -15.45
CA VAL A 210 2.68 -13.14 -15.92
C VAL A 210 2.56 -14.33 -14.94
N LYS A 211 2.45 -14.09 -13.62
CA LYS A 211 2.20 -15.17 -12.64
C LYS A 211 0.80 -15.80 -12.75
N LYS A 212 -0.09 -15.26 -13.58
CA LYS A 212 -1.45 -15.81 -13.78
C LYS A 212 -1.61 -16.64 -15.06
N SER A 213 -0.57 -16.79 -15.87
CA SER A 213 -0.64 -17.55 -17.12
C SER A 213 0.72 -18.16 -17.49
N ALA A 214 1.10 -19.22 -16.77
CA ALA A 214 2.09 -20.15 -17.26
C ALA A 214 1.51 -21.56 -17.08
N ALA A 215 0.85 -22.06 -18.12
CA ALA A 215 0.51 -23.46 -18.21
C ALA A 215 1.83 -24.26 -18.35
N PRO A 216 2.02 -25.35 -17.58
CA PRO A 216 3.21 -26.16 -17.69
C PRO A 216 3.29 -26.82 -19.08
N ILE A 217 4.48 -26.78 -19.69
CA ILE A 217 4.79 -27.50 -20.93
C ILE A 217 4.76 -28.99 -20.61
N ILE A 218 3.80 -29.70 -21.23
CA ILE A 218 3.58 -31.14 -21.03
C ILE A 218 4.50 -31.90 -21.99
N THR A 219 5.58 -32.46 -21.45
CA THR A 219 6.36 -33.50 -22.12
C THR A 219 5.61 -34.82 -21.98
N GLN A 220 5.09 -35.35 -23.09
CA GLN A 220 4.25 -36.54 -23.11
C GLN A 220 5.03 -37.79 -22.65
N THR A 221 4.63 -38.34 -21.49
CA THR A 221 4.99 -39.68 -21.00
C THR A 221 3.71 -40.48 -20.77
N PRO A 222 3.77 -41.82 -20.82
CA PRO A 222 2.65 -42.68 -21.17
C PRO A 222 1.48 -42.62 -20.19
N LYS A 223 0.29 -42.81 -20.76
CA LYS A 223 -1.06 -42.60 -20.24
C LYS A 223 -1.39 -43.50 -19.04
N ILE A 224 -0.92 -43.11 -17.86
CA ILE A 224 -1.54 -43.50 -16.58
C ILE A 224 -2.91 -42.79 -16.56
N LEU A 225 -4.00 -43.49 -16.18
CA LEU A 225 -5.31 -42.87 -15.89
C LEU A 225 -5.16 -41.87 -14.73
N LYS A 226 -4.61 -40.69 -15.03
CA LYS A 226 -4.37 -39.61 -14.10
C LYS A 226 -5.51 -38.62 -14.20
N ASN A 227 -5.86 -38.06 -13.05
CA ASN A 227 -6.68 -36.87 -12.84
C ASN A 227 -8.16 -37.13 -12.56
N ILE A 228 -8.44 -37.74 -11.41
CA ILE A 228 -9.74 -37.51 -10.75
C ILE A 228 -9.78 -36.03 -10.34
N PRO A 229 -10.72 -35.20 -10.81
CA PRO A 229 -10.83 -33.82 -10.36
C PRO A 229 -11.08 -33.75 -8.84
N LEU A 230 -10.25 -32.97 -8.14
CA LEU A 230 -10.39 -32.61 -6.73
C LEU A 230 -10.54 -31.10 -6.61
N SER A 231 -11.76 -30.64 -6.34
CA SER A 231 -12.06 -29.21 -6.15
C SER A 231 -12.05 -28.85 -4.67
N ILE A 232 -11.19 -27.91 -4.27
CA ILE A 232 -11.11 -27.40 -2.89
C ILE A 232 -11.78 -26.04 -2.84
N LEU A 233 -12.93 -25.98 -2.18
CA LEU A 233 -13.77 -24.79 -2.11
C LEU A 233 -13.75 -24.20 -0.71
N ASN A 234 -13.53 -22.89 -0.62
CA ASN A 234 -13.57 -22.16 0.64
C ASN A 234 -15.00 -21.71 0.95
N ALA A 235 -15.59 -22.18 2.05
CA ALA A 235 -16.87 -21.70 2.59
C ALA A 235 -16.71 -20.81 3.83
N THR A 236 -15.47 -20.38 4.12
CA THR A 236 -15.12 -19.49 5.24
C THR A 236 -14.78 -18.08 4.77
N ASP A 237 -14.81 -17.10 5.67
CA ASP A 237 -14.31 -15.74 5.41
C ASP A 237 -12.77 -15.65 5.39
N ILE A 238 -12.08 -16.76 5.63
CA ILE A 238 -10.61 -16.82 5.70
C ILE A 238 -10.05 -16.87 4.28
N ARG A 239 -9.54 -15.73 3.80
CA ARG A 239 -8.91 -15.63 2.47
C ARG A 239 -7.70 -16.54 2.36
N GLY A 240 -7.61 -17.27 1.26
CA GLY A 240 -6.50 -18.17 0.98
C GLY A 240 -6.57 -19.51 1.72
N TYR A 241 -7.63 -19.78 2.48
CA TYR A 241 -7.76 -21.04 3.22
C TYR A 241 -7.79 -22.27 2.29
N ALA A 242 -8.58 -22.22 1.20
CA ALA A 242 -8.56 -23.25 0.16
C ALA A 242 -7.20 -23.37 -0.54
N ALA A 243 -6.53 -22.25 -0.82
CA ALA A 243 -5.22 -22.25 -1.47
C ALA A 243 -4.12 -22.87 -0.58
N SER A 244 -4.16 -22.59 0.72
CA SER A 244 -3.23 -23.15 1.71
C SER A 244 -3.40 -24.68 1.81
N ASN A 245 -4.64 -25.16 1.96
CA ASN A 245 -4.92 -26.60 2.00
C ASN A 245 -4.57 -27.29 0.66
N ALA A 246 -4.82 -26.64 -0.47
CA ALA A 246 -4.39 -27.14 -1.78
C ALA A 246 -2.86 -27.28 -1.87
N ALA A 247 -2.10 -26.33 -1.32
CA ALA A 247 -0.65 -26.41 -1.29
C ALA A 247 -0.18 -27.60 -0.43
N THR A 248 -0.79 -27.81 0.75
CA THR A 248 -0.51 -28.97 1.60
C THR A 248 -0.73 -30.29 0.86
N LEU A 249 -1.86 -30.45 0.17
CA LEU A 249 -2.13 -31.68 -0.59
C LEU A 249 -1.11 -31.88 -1.74
N ARG A 250 -0.75 -30.81 -2.46
CA ARG A 250 0.27 -30.89 -3.51
C ARG A 250 1.62 -31.32 -2.93
N THR A 251 2.03 -30.76 -1.79
CA THR A 251 3.28 -31.17 -1.12
C THR A 251 3.25 -32.61 -0.62
N SER A 252 2.08 -33.14 -0.25
CA SER A 252 1.89 -34.55 0.09
C SER A 252 1.81 -35.49 -1.12
N GLY A 253 1.95 -34.96 -2.35
CA GLY A 253 2.00 -35.76 -3.57
C GLY A 253 0.64 -36.10 -4.20
N TRP A 254 -0.45 -35.50 -3.73
CA TRP A 254 -1.80 -35.75 -4.25
C TRP A 254 -1.97 -35.38 -5.72
N GLU A 255 -1.15 -34.46 -6.24
CA GLU A 255 -1.14 -34.06 -7.66
C GLU A 255 -0.79 -35.20 -8.63
N LYS A 256 -0.23 -36.32 -8.12
CA LYS A 256 0.04 -37.50 -8.93
C LYS A 256 -1.23 -38.27 -9.29
N GLU A 257 -2.29 -38.11 -8.51
CA GLU A 257 -3.55 -38.85 -8.61
C GLU A 257 -4.76 -37.97 -8.92
N PHE A 258 -4.73 -36.71 -8.46
CA PHE A 258 -5.83 -35.77 -8.54
C PHE A 258 -5.45 -34.49 -9.28
N ASP A 259 -6.38 -33.96 -10.06
CA ASP A 259 -6.28 -32.60 -10.60
C ASP A 259 -6.89 -31.62 -9.60
N ILE A 260 -6.03 -30.89 -8.89
CA ILE A 260 -6.41 -30.05 -7.76
C ILE A 260 -6.77 -28.65 -8.23
N SER A 261 -8.06 -28.33 -8.18
CA SER A 261 -8.61 -26.99 -8.44
C SER A 261 -8.97 -26.27 -7.13
N ILE A 262 -8.97 -24.94 -7.15
CA ILE A 262 -9.31 -24.10 -6.00
C ILE A 262 -10.43 -23.12 -6.35
N GLY A 263 -11.36 -22.90 -5.43
CA GLY A 263 -12.49 -21.99 -5.62
C GLY A 263 -13.09 -21.49 -4.32
N ASN A 264 -14.15 -20.69 -4.45
CA ASN A 264 -15.01 -20.29 -3.34
C ASN A 264 -16.31 -21.09 -3.42
N TYR A 265 -16.87 -21.46 -2.28
CA TYR A 265 -18.19 -22.07 -2.19
C TYR A 265 -19.23 -20.96 -1.98
N ASP A 266 -20.27 -20.92 -2.80
CA ASP A 266 -21.31 -19.89 -2.73
C ASP A 266 -22.33 -20.11 -1.60
N GLY A 267 -22.15 -21.14 -0.78
CA GLY A 267 -22.98 -21.45 0.39
C GLY A 267 -22.24 -21.35 1.72
N THR A 268 -22.95 -21.55 2.82
CA THR A 268 -22.35 -21.70 4.15
C THR A 268 -22.15 -23.18 4.48
N ALA A 269 -21.05 -23.49 5.17
CA ALA A 269 -20.78 -24.81 5.70
C ALA A 269 -20.26 -24.68 7.14
N SER A 270 -20.94 -25.30 8.09
CA SER A 270 -20.59 -25.29 9.52
C SER A 270 -19.57 -26.37 9.90
N ALA A 271 -19.08 -27.14 8.93
CA ALA A 271 -18.08 -28.17 9.08
C ALA A 271 -17.42 -28.43 7.71
N ASN A 272 -16.26 -29.08 7.69
CA ASN A 272 -15.67 -29.52 6.42
C ASN A 272 -16.51 -30.66 5.83
N ILE A 273 -16.87 -30.53 4.56
CA ILE A 273 -17.72 -31.49 3.86
C ILE A 273 -16.93 -32.05 2.68
N LEU A 274 -16.91 -33.38 2.54
CA LEU A 274 -16.30 -34.03 1.39
C LEU A 274 -17.38 -34.73 0.55
N ARG A 275 -17.65 -34.20 -0.65
CA ARG A 275 -18.60 -34.78 -1.61
C ARG A 275 -17.85 -35.63 -2.62
N TYR A 276 -18.33 -36.84 -2.91
CA TYR A 276 -17.67 -37.74 -3.87
C TYR A 276 -18.63 -38.73 -4.55
N THR A 277 -18.29 -39.21 -5.76
CA THR A 277 -19.16 -40.09 -6.59
C THR A 277 -18.81 -41.59 -6.55
N LYS A 278 -17.64 -41.99 -6.03
CA LYS A 278 -17.21 -43.41 -5.89
C LYS A 278 -16.76 -43.73 -4.48
N ASN A 279 -16.90 -44.97 -4.04
CA ASN A 279 -16.39 -45.38 -2.73
C ASN A 279 -14.87 -45.19 -2.64
N LEU A 280 -14.44 -44.15 -1.93
CA LEU A 280 -13.04 -43.72 -1.80
C LEU A 280 -12.61 -43.70 -0.32
N THR A 281 -13.21 -44.53 0.54
CA THR A 281 -13.02 -44.48 2.00
C THR A 281 -11.57 -44.42 2.46
N GLU A 282 -10.67 -45.20 1.84
CA GLU A 282 -9.24 -45.17 2.18
C GLU A 282 -8.59 -43.82 1.86
N LYS A 283 -8.95 -43.23 0.72
CA LYS A 283 -8.46 -41.91 0.33
C LYS A 283 -9.00 -40.81 1.25
N ILE A 284 -10.24 -40.94 1.73
CA ILE A 284 -10.81 -39.98 2.67
C ILE A 284 -9.99 -39.94 3.96
N LYS A 285 -9.63 -41.10 4.52
CA LYS A 285 -8.79 -41.17 5.72
C LYS A 285 -7.40 -40.58 5.50
N ALA A 286 -6.81 -40.81 4.32
CA ALA A 286 -5.53 -40.20 3.95
C ALA A 286 -5.65 -38.66 3.86
N LEU A 287 -6.73 -38.16 3.25
CA LEU A 287 -7.00 -36.72 3.14
C LEU A 287 -7.11 -36.06 4.52
N GLU A 288 -7.90 -36.65 5.42
CA GLU A 288 -8.07 -36.15 6.79
C GLU A 288 -6.75 -36.11 7.56
N LYS A 289 -5.93 -37.14 7.41
CA LYS A 289 -4.61 -37.24 8.05
C LYS A 289 -3.66 -36.15 7.54
N ASP A 290 -3.60 -35.95 6.23
CA ASP A 290 -2.66 -35.00 5.61
C ASP A 290 -3.05 -33.55 5.87
N LEU A 291 -4.35 -33.24 5.86
CA LEU A 291 -4.86 -31.91 6.14
C LEU A 291 -5.05 -31.63 7.64
N LYS A 292 -5.02 -32.66 8.49
CA LYS A 292 -5.34 -32.58 9.92
C LYS A 292 -6.73 -31.98 10.17
N ILE A 293 -7.69 -32.33 9.33
CA ILE A 293 -9.10 -31.92 9.45
C ILE A 293 -9.99 -33.16 9.53
N GLN A 294 -11.13 -33.02 10.20
CA GLN A 294 -12.22 -33.99 10.10
C GLN A 294 -13.15 -33.56 8.96
N VAL A 295 -13.60 -34.50 8.13
CA VAL A 295 -14.57 -34.23 7.06
C VAL A 295 -15.84 -35.05 7.25
N THR A 296 -16.99 -34.45 6.96
CA THR A 296 -18.27 -35.15 6.87
C THR A 296 -18.43 -35.69 5.44
N PRO A 297 -18.38 -37.02 5.22
CA PRO A 297 -18.50 -37.59 3.89
C PRO A 297 -19.95 -37.53 3.38
N ILE A 298 -20.15 -37.06 2.16
CA ILE A 298 -21.45 -37.05 1.46
C ILE A 298 -21.28 -37.77 0.13
N ILE A 299 -21.96 -38.91 -0.02
CA ILE A 299 -21.96 -39.68 -1.27
C ILE A 299 -22.93 -39.02 -2.25
N LEU A 300 -22.42 -38.55 -3.38
CA LEU A 300 -23.23 -38.05 -4.48
C LEU A 300 -23.82 -39.24 -5.25
N LYS A 301 -25.15 -39.26 -5.44
CA LYS A 301 -25.78 -40.21 -6.37
C LYS A 301 -25.20 -39.94 -7.76
N GLN A 302 -24.59 -40.95 -8.37
CA GLN A 302 -23.97 -40.90 -9.70
C GLN A 302 -24.92 -40.25 -10.72
N SER A 303 -24.69 -39.00 -11.09
CA SER A 303 -25.34 -38.38 -12.26
C SER A 303 -24.36 -38.08 -13.40
N SER A 304 -23.03 -38.12 -13.14
CA SER A 304 -21.99 -37.91 -14.15
C SER A 304 -21.05 -39.12 -14.26
N ARG A 305 -20.54 -39.37 -15.47
CA ARG A 305 -19.65 -40.50 -15.80
C ARG A 305 -18.25 -40.38 -15.22
N GLU A 306 -17.90 -39.25 -14.61
CA GLU A 306 -16.56 -38.97 -14.11
C GLU A 306 -16.51 -39.02 -12.59
N ALA A 307 -15.44 -39.61 -12.06
CA ALA A 307 -15.20 -39.57 -10.62
C ALA A 307 -14.86 -38.13 -10.23
N GLU A 308 -15.59 -37.53 -9.30
CA GLU A 308 -15.33 -36.17 -8.82
C GLU A 308 -15.26 -36.17 -7.30
N MET A 309 -14.32 -35.41 -6.75
CA MET A 309 -14.19 -35.16 -5.33
C MET A 309 -14.24 -33.65 -5.07
N ILE A 310 -15.12 -33.19 -4.18
CA ILE A 310 -15.26 -31.78 -3.82
C ILE A 310 -15.09 -31.65 -2.31
N LEU A 311 -14.00 -31.00 -1.88
CA LEU A 311 -13.75 -30.66 -0.49
C LEU A 311 -14.22 -29.22 -0.23
N ILE A 312 -15.27 -29.08 0.57
CA ILE A 312 -15.77 -27.78 1.02
C ILE A 312 -15.22 -27.55 2.43
N LEU A 313 -14.40 -26.51 2.59
CA LEU A 313 -13.79 -26.12 3.85
C LEU A 313 -14.75 -25.20 4.61
N GLY A 314 -15.31 -25.70 5.71
CA GLY A 314 -16.24 -24.97 6.57
C GLY A 314 -15.55 -24.27 7.74
N ASN A 315 -16.33 -23.46 8.46
CA ASN A 315 -15.91 -22.88 9.74
C ASN A 315 -15.85 -23.93 10.85
#